data_AF-A0A936WV95-F1
#
_entry.id   AF-A0A936WV95-F1
#
_cell.length_a   1.000
_cell.length_b   1.000
_cell.length_c   1.000
_cell.angle_alpha   90.00
_cell.angle_beta   90.00
_cell.angle_gamma   90.00
#
_symmetry.space_group_name_H-M   'P 1'
#
loop_
_entity.id
_entity.type
_entity.pdbx_description
1 polymer ?
#
loop_
_entity_poly.entity_id
_entity_poly.type
_entity_poly.pdbx_seq_one_letter_code
_entity_poly.pdbx_strand_id
1 'polypeptide(L)' 'MAVKVTRGKKDEVVITLTGGIEASDLQRALDYLRYLDLTKGMKVPQGEVDKLAREATSSMARKRHKRMAS' A
#
# COMPACT_ATOMS: atom_id res chain seq x y z
N MET A 1 -11.60 21.62 2.40
CA MET A 1 -11.25 20.20 2.64
C MET A 1 -10.93 20.07 4.12
N ALA A 2 -11.81 19.46 4.90
CA ALA A 2 -11.56 19.23 6.33
C ALA A 2 -11.38 17.72 6.56
N VAL A 3 -10.32 17.38 7.28
CA VAL A 3 -9.99 16.01 7.68
C VAL A 3 -10.12 15.96 9.20
N LYS A 4 -10.98 15.07 9.69
CA LYS A 4 -11.12 14.82 11.13
C LYS A 4 -10.83 13.36 11.40
N VAL A 5 -9.88 13.11 12.30
CA VAL A 5 -9.54 11.77 12.78
C VAL A 5 -9.96 11.69 14.24
N THR A 6 -10.81 10.72 14.57
CA THR A 6 -11.29 10.48 15.93
C THR A 6 -11.19 9.00 16.27
N ARG A 7 -10.97 8.69 17.55
CA ARG A 7 -10.99 7.33 18.06
C ARG A 7 -12.35 7.06 18.70
N GLY A 8 -13.06 6.06 18.20
CA GLY A 8 -14.37 5.63 18.69
C GLY A 8 -14.27 4.81 19.98
N LYS A 9 -15.43 4.48 20.56
CA LYS A 9 -15.54 3.81 21.87
C LYS A 9 -14.99 2.37 21.91
N LYS A 10 -14.70 1.77 20.74
CA LYS A 10 -14.17 0.40 20.59
C LYS A 10 -12.78 0.35 19.96
N ASP A 11 -11.98 1.41 20.16
CA ASP A 11 -10.67 1.58 19.49
C ASP A 11 -10.73 1.69 17.95
N GLU A 12 -11.93 1.88 17.39
CA GLU A 12 -12.13 2.12 15.97
C GLU A 12 -11.60 3.51 15.57
N VAL A 13 -10.79 3.60 14.52
CA VAL A 13 -10.35 4.88 13.96
C VAL A 13 -11.40 5.35 12.95
N VAL A 14 -12.04 6.48 13.24
CA VAL A 14 -13.04 7.11 12.36
C VAL A 14 -12.39 8.29 11.64
N ILE A 15 -12.37 8.22 10.31
CA ILE A 15 -11.88 9.28 9.43
C ILE A 15 -13.08 9.90 8.74
N THR A 16 -13.31 11.19 8.97
CA THR A 16 -14.32 11.98 8.24
C THR A 16 -13.62 12.91 7.28
N LEU A 17 -13.98 12.78 5.99
CA LEU A 17 -13.44 13.57 4.90
C LEU A 17 -14.57 14.38 4.26
N THR A 18 -14.33 15.65 4.00
CA THR A 18 -15.27 16.55 3.30
C THR A 18 -14.60 17.16 2.08
N GLY A 19 -15.21 17.00 0.90
CA GLY A 19 -14.73 17.50 -0.38
C GLY A 19 -14.90 16.49 -1.53
N GLY A 20 -14.55 16.89 -2.75
CA GLY A 20 -14.54 16.04 -3.95
C GLY A 20 -13.31 15.13 -4.01
N ILE A 21 -13.12 14.32 -2.97
CA ILE A 21 -12.04 13.32 -2.97
C ILE A 21 -12.50 12.12 -3.78
N GLU A 22 -11.69 11.73 -4.74
CA GLU A 22 -11.93 10.54 -5.56
C GLU A 22 -11.77 9.27 -4.72
N ALA A 23 -12.69 8.32 -4.90
CA ALA A 23 -12.71 7.07 -4.14
C ALA A 23 -11.42 6.23 -4.34
N SER A 24 -10.79 6.35 -5.50
CA SER A 24 -9.53 5.68 -5.84
C SER A 24 -8.35 6.13 -4.98
N ASP A 25 -8.26 7.42 -4.69
CA ASP A 25 -7.20 7.99 -3.85
C ASP A 25 -7.39 7.57 -2.39
N LEU A 26 -8.65 7.51 -1.94
CA LEU A 26 -8.98 7.03 -0.61
C LEU A 26 -8.67 5.54 -0.45
N GLN A 27 -8.98 4.73 -1.46
CA GLN A 27 -8.69 3.29 -1.45
C GLN A 27 -7.18 3.04 -1.31
N ARG A 28 -6.35 3.79 -2.04
CA ARG A 28 -4.89 3.69 -1.95
C ARG A 28 -4.37 4.00 -0.55
N ALA A 29 -4.93 5.00 0.13
CA ALA A 29 -4.56 5.32 1.51
C ALA A 29 -4.96 4.19 2.48
N LEU A 30 -6.15 3.61 2.32
CA LEU A 30 -6.61 2.47 3.13
C LEU A 30 -5.74 1.23 2.92
N ASP A 31 -5.36 0.93 1.67
CA ASP A 31 -4.50 -0.21 1.34
C ASP A 31 -3.12 -0.06 2.00
N TYR A 32 -2.57 1.16 2.05
CA TYR A 32 -1.31 1.43 2.73
C TYR A 32 -1.41 1.29 4.26
N LEU A 33 -2.49 1.79 4.87
CA LEU A 33 -2.73 1.60 6.30
C LEU A 33 -2.86 0.11 6.66
N ARG A 34 -3.54 -0.66 5.81
CA ARG A 34 -3.65 -2.11 5.96
C ARG A 34 -2.30 -2.81 5.82
N TYR A 35 -1.47 -2.39 4.87
CA TYR A 35 -0.10 -2.88 4.73
C TYR A 35 0.71 -2.61 6.02
N LEU A 36 0.66 -1.40 6.56
CA LEU A 36 1.36 -1.06 7.80
C LEU A 36 0.89 -1.90 8.99
N ASP A 37 -0.41 -2.16 9.10
CA ASP A 37 -0.94 -3.00 10.18
C ASP A 37 -0.48 -4.46 10.05
N LEU A 38 -0.55 -5.03 8.84
CA LEU A 38 -0.06 -6.37 8.54
C LEU A 38 1.46 -6.51 8.74
N THR A 39 2.22 -5.44 8.51
CA THR A 39 3.69 -5.43 8.61
C THR A 39 4.21 -5.01 9.98
N LYS A 40 3.34 -4.55 10.88
CA LYS A 40 3.71 -4.00 12.20
C LYS A 40 4.54 -4.95 13.08
N GLY A 41 4.39 -6.27 12.90
CA GLY A 41 5.16 -7.29 13.61
C GLY A 41 6.30 -7.92 12.80
N MET A 42 6.43 -7.58 11.52
CA MET A 42 7.44 -8.14 10.62
C MET A 42 8.77 -7.42 10.82
N LYS A 43 9.68 -8.01 11.59
CA LYS A 43 11.10 -7.63 11.60
C LYS A 43 11.80 -8.28 10.40
N VAL A 44 11.46 -7.84 9.21
CA VAL A 44 12.16 -8.29 8.00
C VAL A 44 13.33 -7.34 7.74
N PRO A 45 14.57 -7.85 7.60
CA PRO A 45 15.70 -7.03 7.21
C PRO A 45 15.41 -6.34 5.87
N GLN A 46 15.75 -5.06 5.75
CA GLN A 46 15.52 -4.29 4.52
C GLN A 46 16.10 -4.98 3.27
N GLY A 47 17.21 -5.72 3.42
CA GLY A 47 17.81 -6.50 2.35
C GLY A 47 16.93 -7.62 1.77
N GLU A 48 16.02 -8.21 2.54
CA GLU A 48 15.07 -9.20 2.01
C GLU A 48 13.94 -8.54 1.21
N VAL A 49 13.48 -7.37 1.66
CA VAL A 49 12.50 -6.56 0.93
C VAL A 49 13.09 -6.10 -0.40
N ASP A 50 14.33 -5.62 -0.39
CA ASP A 50 15.05 -5.19 -1.59
C ASP A 50 15.29 -6.35 -2.56
N LYS A 51 15.59 -7.55 -2.03
CA LYS A 51 15.76 -8.77 -2.83
C LYS A 51 14.44 -9.13 -3.53
N LEU A 52 13.33 -9.15 -2.81
CA LEU A 52 12.01 -9.45 -3.38
C LEU A 52 11.61 -8.42 -4.44
N ALA A 53 11.86 -7.14 -4.19
CA ALA A 53 11.56 -6.06 -5.14
C ALA A 53 12.38 -6.21 -6.44
N ARG A 54 13.68 -6.54 -6.33
CA ARG A 54 14.54 -6.82 -7.48
C ARG A 54 14.09 -8.05 -8.26
N GLU A 55 13.74 -9.12 -7.57
CA GLU A 55 13.24 -10.35 -8.19
C GLU A 55 11.93 -10.09 -8.96
N ALA A 56 10.95 -9.41 -8.34
CA ALA A 56 9.70 -9.04 -8.99
C ALA A 56 9.94 -8.17 -10.24
N THR A 57 10.80 -7.15 -10.13
CA THR A 57 11.15 -6.26 -11.25
C THR A 57 11.82 -7.02 -12.38
N SER A 58 12.77 -7.91 -12.06
CA SER A 58 13.46 -8.73 -13.06
C SER A 58 12.51 -9.71 -13.77
N SER A 59 11.55 -10.29 -13.05
CA SER A 59 10.53 -11.17 -13.59
C SER A 59 9.61 -10.42 -14.57
N MET A 60 9.19 -9.21 -14.20
CA MET A 60 8.40 -8.34 -15.07
C MET A 60 9.19 -7.90 -16.32
N ALA A 61 10.47 -7.56 -16.18
CA ALA A 61 11.33 -7.23 -17.30
C ALA A 61 11.52 -8.41 -18.26
N ARG A 62 11.74 -9.62 -17.73
CA ARG A 62 11.83 -10.85 -18.56
C ARG A 62 10.53 -11.14 -19.30
N LYS A 63 9.38 -11.01 -18.64
CA LYS A 63 8.06 -11.14 -19.29
C LYS A 63 7.89 -10.12 -20.42
N ARG A 64 8.30 -8.87 -20.20
CA ARG A 64 8.25 -7.80 -21.21
C ARG A 64 9.16 -8.10 -22.39
N HIS A 65 10.42 -8.49 -22.16
CA HIS A 65 11.35 -8.87 -23.23
C HIS A 65 10.82 -10.05 -24.04
N LYS A 66 10.26 -11.08 -23.39
CA LYS A 66 9.66 -12.23 -24.08
C LYS A 66 8.50 -11.81 -24.99
N ARG A 67 7.70 -10.84 -24.58
CA ARG A 67 6.58 -10.30 -25.37
C ARG A 67 7.02 -9.36 -26.50
N MET A 68 8.22 -8.79 -26.43
CA MET A 68 8.77 -7.93 -27.48
C MET A 68 9.62 -8.70 -28.49
N ALA A 69 10.02 -9.93 -28.17
CA ALA A 69 10.75 -10.85 -29.04
C ALA A 69 9.82 -11.79 -29.83
N SER A 70 8.50 -11.66 -29.67
CA SER A 70 7.43 -12.34 -30.41
C SER A 70 6.71 -11.34 -31.30
#